data_AF-A0A519W8W6-F1
#
_entry.id   AF-A0A519W8W6-F1
#
_cell.length_a   1.000
_cell.length_b   1.000
_cell.length_c   1.000
_cell.angle_alpha   90.00
_cell.angle_beta   90.00
_cell.angle_gamma   90.00
#
_symmetry.space_group_name_H-M   'P 1'
#
loop_
_entity.id
_entity.type
_entity.pdbx_description
1 polymer ?
#
loop_
_entity_poly.entity_id
_entity_poly.type
_entity_poly.pdbx_seq_one_letter_code
_entity_poly.pdbx_strand_id
1 'polypeptide(L)' 'YLAEFNDDGDRLNIKASAESILLFGHAKPLDEPVVSQGPFVMNTEQEIEEAYADYQQGKFGNGNF' A
#
# COMPACT_ATOMS: atom_id res chain seq x y z
N TYR A 1 -0.29 6.63 16.44
CA TYR A 1 -1.69 6.96 16.15
C TYR A 1 -1.83 7.17 14.65
N LEU A 2 -2.92 6.69 14.04
CA LEU A 2 -3.27 6.98 12.66
C LEU A 2 -4.39 8.02 12.66
N ALA A 3 -4.25 9.06 11.85
CA ALA A 3 -5.30 10.03 11.57
C ALA A 3 -5.51 10.07 10.06
N GLU A 4 -6.76 9.95 9.64
CA GLU A 4 -7.18 10.04 8.25
C GLU A 4 -7.92 11.36 8.05
N PHE A 5 -7.63 12.04 6.95
CA PHE A 5 -8.22 13.31 6.57
C PHE A 5 -8.98 13.11 5.26
N ASN A 6 -10.06 13.87 5.08
CA ASN A 6 -10.76 13.93 3.80
C ASN A 6 -9.88 14.60 2.73
N ASP A 7 -10.24 14.40 1.46
CA ASP A 7 -9.54 14.90 0.28
C ASP A 7 -9.98 16.30 -0.17
N ASP A 8 -10.82 16.99 0.61
CA ASP A 8 -11.40 18.30 0.31
C ASP A 8 -10.54 19.49 0.79
N GLY A 9 -9.37 19.23 1.37
CA GLY A 9 -8.43 20.22 1.89
C GLY A 9 -7.12 20.32 1.11
N ASP A 10 -6.47 21.48 1.19
CA ASP A 10 -5.17 21.75 0.54
C ASP A 10 -3.99 21.89 1.51
N ARG A 11 -4.28 21.98 2.83
CA ARG A 11 -3.27 22.29 3.86
C ARG A 11 -3.53 21.54 5.17
N LEU A 12 -2.45 21.06 5.78
CA LEU A 12 -2.44 20.46 7.11
C LEU A 12 -1.49 21.23 8.04
N ASN A 13 -1.97 21.66 9.20
CA ASN A 13 -1.16 22.33 10.22
C ASN A 13 -0.87 21.37 11.38
N ILE A 14 0.41 21.05 11.60
CA ILE A 14 0.83 20.08 12.62
C ILE A 14 1.76 20.76 13.63
N LYS A 15 1.52 20.50 14.92
CA LYS A 15 2.37 20.98 16.02
C LYS A 15 2.63 19.85 17.00
N ALA A 16 3.91 19.60 17.29
CA ALA A 16 4.31 18.67 18.34
C ALA A 16 4.43 19.40 19.68
N SER A 17 3.93 18.79 20.76
CA SER A 17 4.09 19.30 22.14
C SER A 17 5.34 18.77 22.84
N ALA A 18 6.01 17.78 22.26
CA ALA A 18 7.25 17.16 22.71
C ALA A 18 8.02 16.63 21.48
N GLU A 19 9.21 16.05 21.67
CA GLU A 19 9.95 15.38 20.60
C GLU A 19 9.11 14.25 19.98
N SER A 20 9.04 14.20 18.65
CA SER A 20 8.12 13.33 17.93
C SER A 20 8.61 13.03 16.53
N ILE A 21 8.26 11.84 16.02
CA ILE A 21 8.45 11.44 14.63
C ILE A 21 7.08 11.31 13.97
N LEU A 22 6.94 11.93 12.80
CA LEU A 22 5.72 11.88 11.99
C LEU A 22 6.03 11.24 10.64
N LEU A 23 5.19 10.30 10.23
CA LEU A 23 5.08 9.86 8.85
C LEU A 23 3.82 10.47 8.24
N PHE A 24 3.97 11.20 7.14
CA PHE A 24 2.87 11.80 6.39
C PHE A 24 2.84 11.21 4.99
N GLY A 25 1.67 10.74 4.56
CA GLY A 25 1.44 10.20 3.23
C GLY A 25 0.22 10.86 2.61
N HIS A 26 0.34 11.27 1.35
CA HIS A 26 -0.75 11.79 0.54
C HIS A 26 -0.49 11.41 -0.93
N ALA A 27 -1.51 10.90 -1.60
CA ALA A 27 -1.47 10.51 -2.99
C ALA A 27 -2.86 10.66 -3.59
N LYS A 28 -2.93 10.85 -4.91
CA LYS A 28 -4.18 10.73 -5.65
C LYS A 28 -4.68 9.27 -5.54
N PRO A 29 -5.96 9.02 -5.21
CA PRO A 29 -6.54 7.69 -5.30
C PRO A 29 -6.32 7.07 -6.69
N LEU A 30 -6.01 5.78 -6.72
CA LEU A 30 -5.85 5.03 -7.97
C LEU A 30 -7.20 4.67 -8.60
N ASP A 31 -8.26 4.63 -7.78
CA ASP A 31 -9.64 4.29 -8.19
C ASP A 31 -9.77 2.93 -8.91
N GLU A 32 -8.90 1.99 -8.57
CA GLU A 32 -8.93 0.61 -9.06
C GLU A 32 -9.33 -0.36 -7.94
N PRO A 33 -9.96 -1.51 -8.27
CA PRO A 33 -10.21 -2.55 -7.29
C PRO A 33 -8.90 -3.02 -6.65
N VAL A 34 -8.96 -3.34 -5.36
CA VAL A 34 -7.83 -3.88 -4.60
C VAL A 34 -8.24 -5.24 -4.05
N VAL A 35 -7.57 -6.28 -4.50
CA VAL A 35 -7.69 -7.65 -4.00
C VAL A 35 -6.35 -8.03 -3.38
N SER A 36 -6.35 -8.36 -2.09
CA SER A 36 -5.12 -8.69 -1.35
C SER A 36 -5.21 -10.09 -0.74
N GLN A 37 -4.21 -10.93 -1.01
CA GLN A 37 -4.07 -12.24 -0.39
C GLN A 37 -2.59 -12.52 -0.08
N GLY A 38 -2.28 -12.66 1.21
CA GLY A 38 -0.92 -12.91 1.67
C GLY A 38 0.05 -11.81 1.20
N PRO A 39 1.15 -12.15 0.49
CA PRO A 39 2.14 -11.19 0.03
C PRO A 39 1.76 -10.47 -1.28
N PHE A 40 0.63 -10.81 -1.90
CA PHE A 40 0.24 -10.29 -3.21
C PHE A 40 -0.98 -9.37 -3.10
N VAL A 41 -0.91 -8.27 -3.87
CA VAL A 41 -1.99 -7.29 -4.03
C VAL A 41 -2.15 -7.04 -5.52
N MET A 42 -3.34 -7.31 -6.06
CA MET A 42 -3.69 -7.18 -7.48
C MET A 42 -5.08 -6.53 -7.62
N ASN A 43 -5.58 -6.38 -8.85
CA ASN A 43 -6.89 -5.80 -9.11
C ASN A 43 -8.02 -6.85 -9.16
N THR A 44 -7.70 -8.13 -9.39
CA THR A 44 -8.70 -9.22 -9.48
C THR A 44 -8.26 -10.50 -8.75
N GLU A 45 -9.22 -11.38 -8.43
CA GLU A 45 -8.91 -12.71 -7.84
C GLU A 45 -8.10 -13.59 -8.80
N GLN A 46 -8.37 -13.52 -10.10
CA GLN A 46 -7.62 -14.27 -11.12
C GLN A 46 -6.13 -13.89 -11.13
N GLU A 47 -5.82 -12.59 -11.06
CA GLU A 47 -4.43 -12.11 -11.00
C GLU A 47 -3.70 -12.57 -9.73
N ILE A 48 -4.43 -12.74 -8.62
CA ILE A 48 -3.86 -13.35 -7.40
C ILE A 48 -3.50 -14.81 -7.64
N GLU A 49 -4.39 -15.60 -8.28
CA GLU A 49 -4.11 -17.00 -8.62
C GLU A 49 -2.88 -17.13 -9.53
N GLU A 50 -2.79 -16.26 -10.55
CA GLU A 50 -1.64 -16.18 -11.46
C GLU A 50 -0.34 -15.81 -10.71
N ALA A 51 -0.39 -14.84 -9.80
CA ALA A 51 0.77 -14.44 -8.99
C ALA A 51 1.28 -15.59 -8.11
N TYR A 52 0.39 -16.37 -7.51
CA TYR A 52 0.77 -17.57 -6.76
C TYR A 52 1.36 -18.66 -7.66
N ALA A 53 0.78 -18.88 -8.85
CA ALA A 53 1.32 -19.84 -9.81
C ALA A 53 2.73 -19.45 -10.25
N ASP A 54 2.97 -18.16 -10.51
CA ASP A 54 4.28 -17.64 -10.89
C ASP A 54 5.30 -17.76 -9.76
N TYR A 55 4.88 -17.49 -8.52
CA TYR A 55 5.72 -17.72 -7.34
C TYR A 55 6.11 -19.19 -7.19
N GLN A 56 5.15 -20.10 -7.31
CA GLN A 56 5.40 -21.55 -7.24
C GLN A 56 6.33 -22.04 -8.36
N GLN A 57 6.29 -21.39 -9.53
CA GLN A 57 7.18 -21.66 -10.65
C GLN A 57 8.57 -21.02 -10.51
N GLY A 58 8.83 -20.30 -9.41
CA GLY A 58 10.12 -19.66 -9.14
C GLY A 58 10.41 -18.42 -9.99
N LYS A 59 9.38 -17.81 -10.61
CA LYS A 59 9.56 -16.67 -11.53
C LYS A 59 9.92 -15.35 -10.83
N PHE A 60 9.78 -15.27 -9.51
CA PHE A 60 10.10 -14.06 -8.73
C PHE A 60 11.56 -14.01 -8.21
N GLY A 61 12.41 -14.94 -8.64
CA GLY A 61 13.84 -14.96 -8.31
C GLY A 61 14.15 -15.52 -6.92
N ASN A 62 15.44 -15.78 -6.66
CA ASN A 62 15.90 -16.56 -5.49
C ASN A 62 16.19 -15.71 -4.23
N GLY A 63 15.74 -14.45 -4.18
CA GLY A 63 15.89 -13.59 -2.98
C GLY A 63 17.32 -13.19 -2.62
N ASN A 64 18.29 -13.27 -3.55
CA ASN A 64 19.63 -12.72 -3.33
C ASN A 64 19.60 -11.19 -3.47
N PHE A 65 19.27 -10.50 -2.39
CA PHE A 65 19.53 -9.08 -2.16
C PHE A 65 20.64 -8.93 -1.11
#